data_AF-A0A6P0JX58-F1
#
_entry.id   AF-A0A6P0JX58-F1
#
_cell.length_a   1.000
_cell.length_b   1.000
_cell.length_c   1.000
_cell.angle_alpha   90.00
_cell.angle_beta   90.00
_cell.angle_gamma   90.00
#
_symmetry.space_group_name_H-M   'P 1'
#
loop_
_entity.id
_entity.type
_entity.pdbx_description
1 polymer ?
#
loop_
_entity_poly.entity_id
_entity_poly.type
_entity_poly.pdbx_seq_one_letter_code
_entity_poly.pdbx_strand_id
1 'polypeptide(L)'
;FWVIGATPKSGGYSIHRWTGSGWQQVGGGATRITVAPDGTPWLVNSVGKIYKRVGNNWQQMPGQAHDIEIGADGSIWVIGKNPVSGGYGIYKWKGNGWTEVGGGAVRITVAPDGTPWVVNGKVSSSNPAPSALKATSSYLNKLKSGQLNGHKIEADGAYWYQCVDLTKKATGTSHITTHHWKRGANVMQNKSVAVGSAIAIFNSSGSYNHRHTAIFAGYDKRNGVDGFWAWSQNFPTGSGVRKHFIPVNGSAAYNNDADQYHVILPL
;
A
#
# COMPACT_ATOMS: atom_id res chain seq x y z
N PHE A 1 -33.91 -3.39 3.81
CA PHE A 1 -32.49 -3.11 4.10
C PHE A 1 -32.02 -3.92 5.29
N TRP A 2 -30.75 -4.29 5.32
CA TRP A 2 -30.10 -5.02 6.40
C TRP A 2 -28.78 -4.34 6.74
N VAL A 3 -28.45 -4.26 8.03
CA VAL A 3 -27.21 -3.63 8.51
C VAL A 3 -26.61 -4.40 9.68
N ILE A 4 -25.30 -4.22 9.86
CA ILE A 4 -24.57 -4.63 11.05
C ILE A 4 -24.49 -3.41 11.96
N GLY A 5 -24.98 -3.55 13.19
CA GLY A 5 -24.90 -2.51 14.23
C GLY A 5 -23.55 -2.51 14.95
N ALA A 6 -23.40 -1.65 15.97
CA ALA A 6 -22.16 -1.53 16.74
C ALA A 6 -22.12 -2.41 18.01
N THR A 7 -23.24 -3.03 18.39
CA THR A 7 -23.32 -3.82 19.63
C THR A 7 -22.64 -5.18 19.45
N PRO A 8 -21.61 -5.53 20.25
CA PRO A 8 -20.96 -6.84 20.17
C PRO A 8 -21.93 -7.99 20.45
N LYS A 9 -21.78 -9.07 19.69
CA LYS A 9 -22.54 -10.33 19.83
C LYS A 9 -21.61 -11.51 19.57
N SER A 10 -22.01 -12.70 20.02
CA SER A 10 -21.33 -13.93 19.60
C SER A 10 -21.37 -14.02 18.06
N GLY A 11 -20.21 -14.18 17.43
CA GLY A 11 -20.07 -14.15 15.96
C GLY A 11 -19.88 -12.76 15.34
N GLY A 12 -19.72 -11.68 16.11
CA GLY A 12 -19.40 -10.34 15.56
C GLY A 12 -20.23 -9.25 16.21
N TYR A 13 -21.09 -8.60 15.44
CA TYR A 13 -21.96 -7.53 15.92
C TYR A 13 -23.42 -7.79 15.58
N SER A 14 -24.32 -7.13 16.31
CA SER A 14 -25.78 -7.19 16.15
C SER A 14 -26.23 -6.96 14.70
N ILE A 15 -27.26 -7.66 14.26
CA ILE A 15 -27.85 -7.55 12.92
C ILE A 15 -29.19 -6.83 13.02
N HIS A 16 -29.49 -5.93 12.09
CA HIS A 16 -30.78 -5.22 12.06
C HIS A 16 -31.40 -5.23 10.67
N ARG A 17 -32.74 -5.29 10.63
CA ARG A 17 -33.56 -5.20 9.42
C ARG A 17 -34.43 -3.95 9.48
N TRP A 18 -34.46 -3.18 8.39
CA TRP A 18 -35.38 -2.05 8.25
C TRP A 18 -36.80 -2.54 7.98
N THR A 19 -37.78 -2.06 8.75
CA THR A 19 -39.20 -2.43 8.65
C THR A 19 -40.04 -1.44 7.84
N GLY A 20 -39.48 -0.30 7.44
CA GLY A 20 -40.24 0.84 6.89
C GLY A 20 -40.41 1.97 7.91
N SER A 21 -40.46 1.64 9.21
CA SER A 21 -40.64 2.60 10.31
C SER A 21 -39.48 2.60 11.32
N GLY A 22 -38.63 1.58 11.30
CA GLY A 22 -37.51 1.48 12.22
C GLY A 22 -36.58 0.31 11.93
N TRP A 23 -35.50 0.24 12.69
CA TRP A 23 -34.57 -0.88 12.68
C TRP A 23 -34.98 -1.91 13.73
N GLN A 24 -35.33 -3.11 13.28
CA GLN A 24 -35.60 -4.24 14.15
C GLN A 24 -34.36 -5.11 14.26
N GLN A 25 -33.92 -5.39 15.49
CA GLN A 25 -32.82 -6.32 15.72
C GLN A 25 -33.23 -7.74 15.35
N VAL A 26 -32.35 -8.44 14.63
CA VAL A 26 -32.48 -9.86 14.29
C VAL A 26 -31.37 -10.62 15.01
N GLY A 27 -31.70 -11.78 15.58
CA GLY A 27 -30.75 -12.61 16.31
C GLY A 27 -29.56 -13.03 15.44
N GLY A 28 -28.39 -13.18 16.08
CA GLY A 28 -27.13 -13.55 15.43
C GLY A 28 -26.05 -12.49 15.58
N GLY A 29 -24.87 -12.79 15.03
CA GLY A 29 -23.72 -11.89 14.96
C GLY A 29 -23.05 -11.99 13.60
N ALA A 30 -22.69 -10.85 13.03
CA ALA A 30 -22.05 -10.76 11.72
C ALA A 30 -20.89 -9.76 11.70
N THR A 31 -19.97 -9.98 10.77
CA THR A 31 -18.91 -9.03 10.39
C THR A 31 -19.04 -8.57 8.95
N ARG A 32 -19.77 -9.30 8.11
CA ARG A 32 -20.17 -8.91 6.74
C ARG A 32 -21.60 -9.31 6.49
N ILE A 33 -22.32 -8.50 5.72
CA ILE A 33 -23.69 -8.78 5.31
C ILE A 33 -23.89 -8.26 3.90
N THR A 34 -24.60 -9.03 3.08
CA THR A 34 -25.00 -8.67 1.73
C THR A 34 -26.42 -9.19 1.51
N VAL A 35 -27.13 -8.71 0.49
CA VAL A 35 -28.54 -9.04 0.27
C VAL A 35 -28.70 -9.49 -1.18
N ALA A 36 -29.25 -10.68 -1.37
CA ALA A 36 -29.55 -11.20 -2.69
C ALA A 36 -30.69 -10.40 -3.37
N PRO A 37 -30.84 -10.49 -4.71
CA PRO A 37 -31.88 -9.75 -5.44
C PRO A 37 -33.31 -10.03 -4.95
N ASP A 38 -33.56 -11.22 -4.41
CA ASP A 38 -34.85 -11.61 -3.81
C ASP A 38 -35.08 -11.04 -2.40
N GLY A 39 -34.15 -10.21 -1.90
CA GLY A 39 -34.20 -9.61 -0.56
C GLY A 39 -33.64 -10.51 0.55
N THR A 40 -33.15 -11.71 0.22
CA THR A 40 -32.60 -12.65 1.21
C THR A 40 -31.21 -12.20 1.66
N PRO A 41 -30.99 -11.91 2.96
CA PRO A 41 -29.66 -11.57 3.44
C PRO A 41 -28.77 -12.81 3.57
N TRP A 42 -27.50 -12.61 3.28
CA TRP A 42 -26.39 -13.51 3.55
C TRP A 42 -25.36 -12.80 4.41
N LEU A 43 -24.64 -13.55 5.25
CA LEU A 43 -23.65 -12.98 6.14
C LEU A 43 -22.45 -13.89 6.34
N VAL A 44 -21.36 -13.27 6.81
CA VAL A 44 -20.19 -13.93 7.39
C VAL A 44 -20.03 -13.45 8.81
N ASN A 45 -19.81 -14.38 9.73
CA ASN A 45 -19.54 -14.08 11.13
C ASN A 45 -18.03 -14.01 11.44
N SER A 46 -17.66 -13.61 12.65
CA SER A 46 -16.27 -13.39 13.05
C SER A 46 -15.36 -14.62 13.02
N VAL A 47 -15.92 -15.84 13.09
CA VAL A 47 -15.16 -17.09 12.92
C VAL A 47 -15.05 -17.54 11.45
N GLY A 48 -15.77 -16.84 10.57
CA GLY A 48 -15.79 -17.04 9.12
C GLY A 48 -16.88 -17.99 8.63
N LYS A 49 -17.86 -18.37 9.47
CA LYS A 49 -19.00 -19.17 9.01
C LYS A 49 -19.93 -18.31 8.15
N ILE A 50 -20.44 -18.91 7.07
CA ILE A 50 -21.32 -18.29 6.09
C ILE A 50 -22.76 -18.70 6.40
N TYR A 51 -23.70 -17.75 6.37
CA TYR A 51 -25.12 -18.03 6.59
C TYR A 51 -26.01 -17.34 5.56
N LYS A 52 -27.08 -18.03 5.16
CA LYS A 52 -28.21 -17.48 4.39
C LYS A 52 -29.44 -17.45 5.30
N ARG A 53 -30.28 -16.43 5.18
CA ARG A 53 -31.58 -16.41 5.87
C ARG A 53 -32.60 -17.29 5.15
N VAL A 54 -33.26 -18.20 5.87
CA VAL A 54 -34.36 -19.02 5.36
C VAL A 54 -35.51 -18.92 6.35
N GLY A 55 -36.61 -18.30 5.91
CA GLY A 55 -37.70 -17.88 6.80
C GLY A 55 -37.17 -17.04 7.97
N ASN A 56 -37.43 -17.50 9.19
CA ASN A 56 -36.98 -16.84 10.41
C ASN A 56 -35.66 -17.39 10.98
N ASN A 57 -34.94 -18.25 10.25
CA ASN A 57 -33.69 -18.86 10.71
C ASN A 57 -32.47 -18.48 9.85
N TRP A 58 -31.28 -18.59 10.44
CA TRP A 58 -30.01 -18.52 9.73
C TRP A 58 -29.56 -19.94 9.40
N GLN A 59 -29.57 -20.30 8.13
CA GLN A 59 -29.06 -21.57 7.64
C GLN A 59 -27.57 -21.44 7.35
N GLN A 60 -26.75 -22.29 7.95
CA GLN A 60 -25.31 -22.31 7.67
C GLN A 60 -25.07 -22.87 6.27
N MET A 61 -24.28 -22.16 5.48
CA MET A 61 -23.81 -22.60 4.17
C MET A 61 -22.45 -23.30 4.33
N PRO A 62 -22.08 -24.24 3.44
CA PRO A 62 -20.77 -24.90 3.52
C PRO A 62 -19.63 -23.90 3.33
N GLY A 63 -18.44 -24.25 3.82
CA GLY A 63 -17.23 -23.44 3.69
C GLY A 63 -17.07 -22.35 4.75
N GLN A 64 -16.01 -21.55 4.59
CA GLN A 64 -15.69 -20.41 5.44
C GLN A 64 -15.15 -19.25 4.61
N ALA A 65 -15.44 -18.03 5.03
CA ALA A 65 -15.06 -16.81 4.31
C ALA A 65 -14.64 -15.68 5.26
N HIS A 66 -13.89 -14.72 4.73
CA HIS A 66 -13.64 -13.41 5.33
C HIS A 66 -14.60 -12.33 4.80
N ASP A 67 -15.03 -12.46 3.55
CA ASP A 67 -15.92 -11.51 2.88
C ASP A 67 -16.90 -12.21 1.95
N ILE A 68 -18.08 -11.63 1.75
CA ILE A 68 -19.15 -12.17 0.90
C ILE A 68 -19.90 -11.05 0.20
N GLU A 69 -20.16 -11.21 -1.09
CA GLU A 69 -20.98 -10.28 -1.88
C GLU A 69 -21.84 -10.99 -2.93
N ILE A 70 -22.96 -10.36 -3.27
CA ILE A 70 -23.94 -10.88 -4.25
C ILE A 70 -24.24 -9.80 -5.29
N GLY A 71 -24.09 -10.16 -6.57
CA GLY A 71 -24.44 -9.30 -7.70
C GLY A 71 -25.95 -9.21 -7.92
N ALA A 72 -26.40 -8.20 -8.67
CA ALA A 72 -27.81 -8.05 -9.02
C ALA A 72 -28.34 -9.20 -9.89
N ASP A 73 -27.45 -9.89 -10.63
CA ASP A 73 -27.72 -11.13 -11.36
C ASP A 73 -27.89 -12.37 -10.45
N GLY A 74 -27.62 -12.24 -9.16
CA GLY A 74 -27.64 -13.33 -8.19
C GLY A 74 -26.32 -14.11 -8.08
N SER A 75 -25.26 -13.73 -8.79
CA SER A 75 -23.93 -14.33 -8.63
C SER A 75 -23.38 -14.07 -7.23
N ILE A 76 -23.06 -15.14 -6.50
CA ILE A 76 -22.52 -15.07 -5.13
C ILE A 76 -21.03 -15.38 -5.14
N TRP A 77 -20.26 -14.49 -4.53
CA TRP A 77 -18.81 -14.61 -4.42
C TRP A 77 -18.35 -14.44 -2.99
N VAL A 78 -17.26 -15.12 -2.64
CA VAL A 78 -16.61 -15.00 -1.33
C VAL A 78 -15.10 -14.87 -1.45
N ILE A 79 -14.52 -14.20 -0.46
CA ILE A 79 -13.10 -14.31 -0.13
C ILE A 79 -12.97 -15.39 0.94
N GLY A 80 -12.30 -16.50 0.61
CA GLY A 80 -12.11 -17.65 1.49
C GLY A 80 -11.19 -17.35 2.68
N LYS A 81 -10.78 -18.39 3.41
CA LYS A 81 -9.81 -18.30 4.52
C LYS A 81 -8.45 -18.94 4.20
N ASN A 82 -8.31 -19.54 3.02
CA ASN A 82 -7.05 -20.11 2.56
C ASN A 82 -6.09 -18.97 2.14
N PRO A 83 -4.92 -18.82 2.77
CA PRO A 83 -3.96 -17.80 2.38
C PRO A 83 -3.38 -18.10 0.99
N VAL A 84 -3.32 -17.08 0.14
CA VAL A 84 -2.68 -17.14 -1.19
C VAL A 84 -1.94 -15.83 -1.46
N SER A 85 -1.12 -15.80 -2.51
CA SER A 85 -0.48 -14.58 -2.97
C SER A 85 -1.52 -13.49 -3.29
N GLY A 86 -1.48 -12.37 -2.57
CA GLY A 86 -2.49 -11.30 -2.73
C GLY A 86 -3.61 -11.30 -1.70
N GLY A 87 -3.62 -12.21 -0.72
CA GLY A 87 -4.64 -12.24 0.35
C GLY A 87 -5.14 -13.66 0.57
N TYR A 88 -6.40 -13.90 0.23
CA TYR A 88 -7.06 -15.20 0.36
C TYR A 88 -7.75 -15.61 -0.94
N GLY A 89 -8.00 -16.91 -1.11
CA GLY A 89 -8.60 -17.45 -2.32
C GLY A 89 -9.98 -16.85 -2.64
N ILE A 90 -10.30 -16.74 -3.93
CA ILE A 90 -11.56 -16.20 -4.44
C ILE A 90 -12.43 -17.35 -4.92
N TYR A 91 -13.68 -17.40 -4.46
CA TYR A 91 -14.60 -18.48 -4.79
C TYR A 91 -15.95 -17.98 -5.28
N LYS A 92 -16.55 -18.69 -6.24
CA LYS A 92 -17.91 -18.47 -6.75
C LYS A 92 -18.83 -19.60 -6.30
N TRP A 93 -20.06 -19.28 -5.89
CA TRP A 93 -21.08 -20.27 -5.59
C TRP A 93 -21.63 -20.93 -6.86
N LYS A 94 -21.85 -22.25 -6.83
CA LYS A 94 -22.42 -23.04 -7.95
C LYS A 94 -23.76 -23.73 -7.62
N GLY A 95 -24.38 -23.39 -6.49
CA GLY A 95 -25.68 -23.97 -6.07
C GLY A 95 -25.55 -25.04 -4.99
N ASN A 96 -24.47 -25.82 -5.00
CA ASN A 96 -24.19 -26.88 -4.02
C ASN A 96 -22.82 -26.76 -3.34
N GLY A 97 -22.00 -25.79 -3.75
CA GLY A 97 -20.64 -25.63 -3.26
C GLY A 97 -19.94 -24.40 -3.84
N TRP A 98 -18.73 -24.16 -3.32
CA TRP A 98 -17.84 -23.08 -3.73
C TRP A 98 -16.80 -23.61 -4.70
N THR A 99 -16.64 -22.96 -5.84
CA THR A 99 -15.59 -23.26 -6.82
C THR A 99 -14.54 -22.17 -6.77
N GLU A 100 -13.27 -22.54 -6.61
CA GLU A 100 -12.14 -21.61 -6.66
C GLU A 100 -11.97 -21.07 -8.07
N VAL A 101 -11.81 -19.75 -8.20
CA VAL A 101 -11.61 -19.07 -9.49
C VAL A 101 -10.15 -18.69 -9.70
N GLY A 102 -9.33 -18.76 -8.65
CA GLY A 102 -7.92 -18.37 -8.66
C GLY A 102 -7.71 -16.89 -8.36
N GLY A 103 -6.48 -16.53 -8.02
CA GLY A 103 -6.12 -15.19 -7.54
C GLY A 103 -6.25 -15.03 -6.02
N GLY A 104 -5.86 -13.85 -5.52
CA GLY A 104 -5.84 -13.53 -4.09
C GLY A 104 -6.41 -12.16 -3.79
N ALA A 105 -7.31 -12.09 -2.81
CA ALA A 105 -7.99 -10.86 -2.42
C ALA A 105 -8.25 -10.77 -0.91
N VAL A 106 -8.48 -9.54 -0.42
CA VAL A 106 -8.87 -9.24 0.95
C VAL A 106 -10.25 -8.61 1.06
N ARG A 107 -10.80 -8.11 -0.06
CA ARG A 107 -12.15 -7.53 -0.19
C ARG A 107 -12.72 -7.85 -1.56
N ILE A 108 -14.04 -7.89 -1.65
CA ILE A 108 -14.78 -8.13 -2.88
C ILE A 108 -16.02 -7.24 -2.94
N THR A 109 -16.40 -6.84 -4.16
CA THR A 109 -17.72 -6.32 -4.53
C THR A 109 -18.13 -6.95 -5.85
N VAL A 110 -19.42 -7.12 -6.11
CA VAL A 110 -19.91 -7.77 -7.34
C VAL A 110 -20.73 -6.78 -8.13
N ALA A 111 -20.37 -6.58 -9.40
CA ALA A 111 -21.09 -5.70 -10.30
C ALA A 111 -22.49 -6.29 -10.66
N PRO A 112 -23.42 -5.47 -11.18
CA PRO A 112 -24.77 -5.95 -11.50
C PRO A 112 -24.82 -7.15 -12.48
N ASP A 113 -23.82 -7.29 -13.35
CA ASP A 113 -23.66 -8.38 -14.31
C ASP A 113 -23.03 -9.66 -13.71
N GLY A 114 -22.75 -9.66 -12.41
CA GLY A 114 -22.12 -10.78 -11.70
C GLY A 114 -20.59 -10.80 -11.74
N THR A 115 -19.97 -9.80 -12.36
CA THR A 115 -18.51 -9.68 -12.45
C THR A 115 -17.93 -9.24 -11.09
N PRO A 116 -17.02 -10.01 -10.47
CA PRO A 116 -16.41 -9.63 -9.22
C PRO A 116 -15.29 -8.60 -9.42
N TRP A 117 -15.27 -7.58 -8.56
CA TRP A 117 -14.16 -6.65 -8.39
C TRP A 117 -13.54 -6.87 -7.02
N VAL A 118 -12.22 -6.98 -6.97
CA VAL A 118 -11.51 -7.34 -5.74
C VAL A 118 -10.41 -6.36 -5.41
N VAL A 119 -10.12 -6.22 -4.11
CA VAL A 119 -8.90 -5.57 -3.62
C VAL A 119 -7.96 -6.65 -3.12
N ASN A 120 -6.72 -6.65 -3.59
CA ASN A 120 -5.69 -7.55 -3.08
C ASN A 120 -4.98 -6.94 -1.86
N GLY A 121 -4.53 -7.82 -0.96
CA GLY A 121 -3.74 -7.46 0.22
C GLY A 121 -2.28 -7.17 -0.13
N LYS A 122 -1.86 -7.42 -1.38
CA LYS A 122 -0.68 -6.75 -1.91
C LYS A 122 -1.07 -5.31 -2.10
N VAL A 123 -0.41 -4.39 -1.41
CA VAL A 123 -0.44 -2.98 -1.81
C VAL A 123 0.14 -2.93 -3.23
N SER A 124 -0.71 -3.06 -4.24
CA SER A 124 -0.37 -2.60 -5.56
C SER A 124 -0.28 -1.10 -5.40
N SER A 125 0.92 -0.55 -5.46
CA SER A 125 1.16 0.89 -5.53
C SER A 125 0.65 1.44 -6.87
N SER A 126 -0.58 1.13 -7.25
CA SER A 126 -1.20 1.46 -8.53
C SER A 126 -2.17 2.62 -8.35
N ASN A 127 -1.62 3.72 -7.85
CA ASN A 127 -1.72 4.97 -8.58
C ASN A 127 -0.43 5.76 -8.32
N PRO A 128 0.68 5.50 -9.04
CA PRO A 128 1.82 6.36 -8.89
C PRO A 128 1.46 7.67 -9.59
N ALA A 129 1.27 8.74 -8.80
CA ALA A 129 1.97 9.97 -9.15
C ALA A 129 3.37 9.55 -9.62
N PRO A 130 3.84 9.98 -10.81
CA PRO A 130 4.94 9.36 -11.55
C PRO A 130 5.95 8.77 -10.58
N SER A 131 6.03 7.44 -10.55
CA SER A 131 6.74 6.77 -9.46
C SER A 131 8.17 7.26 -9.49
N ALA A 132 8.63 7.79 -8.36
CA ALA A 132 9.99 8.24 -8.16
C ALA A 132 10.98 7.32 -8.88
N LEU A 133 11.97 7.87 -9.58
CA LEU A 133 13.08 7.12 -10.13
C LEU A 133 13.62 6.16 -9.05
N LYS A 134 13.63 4.85 -9.30
CA LYS A 134 13.95 3.85 -8.26
C LYS A 134 15.30 3.20 -8.49
N ALA A 135 15.96 2.86 -7.39
CA ALA A 135 17.12 1.99 -7.42
C ALA A 135 16.74 0.63 -8.02
N THR A 136 17.63 0.08 -8.85
CA THR A 136 17.48 -1.29 -9.37
C THR A 136 17.52 -2.29 -8.22
N SER A 137 16.85 -3.44 -8.37
CA SER A 137 16.82 -4.47 -7.32
C SER A 137 18.23 -4.90 -6.88
N SER A 138 19.16 -5.00 -7.84
CA SER A 138 20.56 -5.31 -7.57
C SER A 138 21.20 -4.25 -6.66
N TYR A 139 21.10 -2.97 -7.02
CA TYR A 139 21.74 -1.90 -6.24
C TYR A 139 21.07 -1.70 -4.88
N LEU A 140 19.74 -1.82 -4.81
CA LEU A 140 19.01 -1.73 -3.56
C LEU A 140 19.42 -2.84 -2.59
N ASN A 141 19.68 -4.06 -3.08
CA ASN A 141 20.19 -5.15 -2.24
C ASN A 141 21.58 -4.83 -1.69
N LYS A 142 22.49 -4.24 -2.49
CA LYS A 142 23.82 -3.82 -2.04
C LYS A 142 23.75 -2.71 -0.98
N LEU A 143 22.82 -1.77 -1.12
CA LEU A 143 22.56 -0.71 -0.14
C LEU A 143 22.03 -1.29 1.17
N LYS A 144 21.08 -2.23 1.09
CA LYS A 144 20.48 -2.89 2.26
C LYS A 144 21.46 -3.79 3.02
N SER A 145 22.31 -4.53 2.30
CA SER A 145 23.32 -5.39 2.91
C SER A 145 24.51 -4.61 3.48
N GLY A 146 24.59 -3.30 3.23
CA GLY A 146 25.72 -2.47 3.63
C GLY A 146 26.97 -2.68 2.79
N GLN A 147 26.90 -3.44 1.68
CA GLN A 147 28.03 -3.70 0.79
C GLN A 147 28.65 -2.42 0.22
N LEU A 148 27.88 -1.34 0.10
CA LEU A 148 28.38 -0.06 -0.38
C LEU A 148 28.88 0.87 0.73
N ASN A 149 28.73 0.51 2.01
CA ASN A 149 29.11 1.40 3.10
C ASN A 149 30.61 1.75 3.04
N GLY A 150 30.93 3.03 3.06
CA GLY A 150 32.30 3.55 2.96
C GLY A 150 32.85 3.62 1.53
N HIS A 151 32.24 2.94 0.55
CA HIS A 151 32.69 2.99 -0.84
C HIS A 151 32.42 4.36 -1.46
N LYS A 152 33.39 4.83 -2.26
CA LYS A 152 33.21 6.01 -3.11
C LYS A 152 32.72 5.60 -4.48
N ILE A 153 31.64 6.22 -4.92
CA ILE A 153 31.08 6.06 -6.25
C ILE A 153 31.40 7.33 -7.02
N GLU A 154 32.45 7.26 -7.85
CA GLU A 154 32.75 8.27 -8.87
C GLU A 154 32.30 7.72 -10.22
N ALA A 155 31.48 8.46 -10.96
CA ALA A 155 31.08 8.13 -12.33
C ALA A 155 31.75 9.05 -13.36
N ASP A 156 32.06 10.29 -12.99
CA ASP A 156 32.53 11.34 -13.90
C ASP A 156 33.88 11.99 -13.49
N GLY A 157 34.48 11.56 -12.37
CA GLY A 157 35.75 12.08 -11.86
C GLY A 157 35.62 13.44 -11.13
N ALA A 158 34.40 13.94 -10.90
CA ALA A 158 34.15 15.18 -10.19
C ALA A 158 33.73 14.92 -8.73
N TYR A 159 34.67 15.12 -7.81
CA TYR A 159 34.49 14.91 -6.36
C TYR A 159 33.27 15.65 -5.77
N TRP A 160 32.88 16.78 -6.37
CA TRP A 160 31.81 17.64 -5.86
C TRP A 160 30.39 17.08 -6.06
N TYR A 161 30.19 16.09 -6.93
CA TYR A 161 28.85 15.58 -7.30
C TYR A 161 28.64 14.10 -7.00
N GLN A 162 29.43 13.53 -6.11
CA GLN A 162 29.34 12.13 -5.69
C GLN A 162 27.95 11.67 -5.19
N CYS A 163 27.14 12.57 -4.63
CA CYS A 163 25.75 12.27 -4.28
C CYS A 163 24.92 11.91 -5.53
N VAL A 164 25.10 12.66 -6.62
CA VAL A 164 24.45 12.45 -7.92
C VAL A 164 24.91 11.13 -8.52
N ASP A 165 26.20 10.81 -8.42
CA ASP A 165 26.76 9.55 -8.94
C ASP A 165 26.18 8.33 -8.26
N LEU A 166 26.04 8.35 -6.93
CA LEU A 166 25.33 7.31 -6.20
C LEU A 166 23.91 7.16 -6.74
N THR A 167 23.17 8.27 -6.86
CA THR A 167 21.79 8.25 -7.33
C THR A 167 21.70 7.65 -8.73
N LYS A 168 22.47 8.15 -9.69
CA LYS A 168 22.47 7.68 -11.08
C LYS A 168 22.89 6.22 -11.20
N LYS A 169 23.93 5.77 -10.50
CA LYS A 169 24.33 4.35 -10.54
C LYS A 169 23.29 3.45 -9.89
N ALA A 170 22.68 3.89 -8.77
CA ALA A 170 21.65 3.12 -8.09
C ALA A 170 20.43 2.91 -8.99
N THR A 171 20.02 3.94 -9.73
CA THR A 171 18.82 3.94 -10.58
C THR A 171 19.07 3.45 -12.01
N GLY A 172 20.33 3.14 -12.38
CA GLY A 172 20.68 2.73 -13.73
C GLY A 172 20.63 3.86 -14.77
N THR A 173 20.71 5.12 -14.33
CA THR A 173 20.58 6.32 -15.19
C THR A 173 21.88 7.11 -15.29
N SER A 174 23.04 6.43 -15.30
CA SER A 174 24.37 7.06 -15.44
C SER A 174 24.49 7.97 -16.68
N HIS A 175 23.72 7.68 -17.73
CA HIS A 175 23.69 8.44 -18.99
C HIS A 175 22.75 9.67 -18.96
N ILE A 176 21.90 9.81 -17.93
CA ILE A 176 20.92 10.90 -17.84
C ILE A 176 21.57 12.13 -17.18
N THR A 177 21.34 13.31 -17.74
CA THR A 177 21.75 14.58 -17.13
C THR A 177 20.74 14.99 -16.05
N THR A 178 21.22 15.64 -14.99
CA THR A 178 20.34 16.05 -13.89
C THR A 178 19.30 17.11 -14.29
N HIS A 179 19.51 17.80 -15.42
CA HIS A 179 18.53 18.72 -16.01
C HIS A 179 17.22 18.03 -16.41
N HIS A 180 17.25 16.71 -16.62
CA HIS A 180 16.06 15.92 -16.93
C HIS A 180 15.27 15.52 -15.67
N TRP A 181 15.82 15.71 -14.47
CA TRP A 181 15.09 15.39 -13.25
C TRP A 181 14.02 16.44 -12.94
N LYS A 182 12.79 15.98 -12.71
CA LYS A 182 11.67 16.81 -12.27
C LYS A 182 11.38 16.60 -10.79
N ARG A 183 11.04 17.70 -10.09
CA ARG A 183 10.57 17.67 -8.70
C ARG A 183 9.22 16.97 -8.62
N GLY A 184 9.16 15.86 -7.88
CA GLY A 184 7.91 15.19 -7.54
C GLY A 184 7.36 15.59 -6.18
N ALA A 185 6.55 14.71 -5.58
CA ALA A 185 5.99 14.94 -4.26
C ALA A 185 7.07 15.10 -3.17
N ASN A 186 6.78 15.96 -2.20
CA ASN A 186 7.59 16.10 -1.00
C ASN A 186 7.61 14.79 -0.20
N VAL A 187 8.78 14.36 0.26
CA VAL A 187 8.95 13.07 0.93
C VAL A 187 8.15 13.02 2.24
N MET A 188 8.29 14.03 3.10
CA MET A 188 7.62 14.04 4.40
C MET A 188 6.10 14.21 4.29
N GLN A 189 5.61 14.93 3.27
CA GLN A 189 4.17 15.10 3.04
C GLN A 189 3.52 13.85 2.42
N ASN A 190 4.22 13.15 1.53
CA ASN A 190 3.67 12.00 0.81
C ASN A 190 3.44 10.78 1.73
N LYS A 191 4.23 10.62 2.82
CA LYS A 191 4.14 9.55 3.83
C LYS A 191 4.09 8.10 3.31
N SER A 192 4.21 7.90 1.99
CA SER A 192 4.11 6.59 1.32
C SER A 192 5.19 6.37 0.25
N VAL A 193 6.21 7.25 0.20
CA VAL A 193 7.44 7.04 -0.60
C VAL A 193 8.04 5.66 -0.34
N ALA A 194 8.35 4.94 -1.41
CA ALA A 194 8.87 3.58 -1.34
C ALA A 194 10.38 3.57 -1.03
N VAL A 195 10.83 2.62 -0.21
CA VAL A 195 12.27 2.35 -0.02
C VAL A 195 12.94 2.07 -1.37
N GLY A 196 14.07 2.72 -1.63
CA GLY A 196 14.78 2.66 -2.90
C GLY A 196 14.43 3.80 -3.86
N SER A 197 13.45 4.65 -3.55
CA SER A 197 13.16 5.84 -4.35
C SER A 197 14.29 6.87 -4.28
N ALA A 198 14.71 7.39 -5.42
CA ALA A 198 15.63 8.51 -5.50
C ALA A 198 14.93 9.79 -5.07
N ILE A 199 15.62 10.55 -4.23
CA ILE A 199 15.15 11.81 -3.67
C ILE A 199 16.22 12.87 -3.85
N ALA A 200 15.80 14.12 -3.99
CA ALA A 200 16.70 15.26 -4.10
C ALA A 200 16.09 16.51 -3.49
N ILE A 201 16.96 17.48 -3.23
CA ILE A 201 16.55 18.85 -2.93
C ILE A 201 16.55 19.64 -4.24
N PHE A 202 15.39 20.19 -4.56
CA PHE A 202 15.17 21.03 -5.74
C PHE A 202 15.13 22.50 -5.34
N ASN A 203 15.42 23.40 -6.28
CA ASN A 203 15.19 24.83 -6.08
C ASN A 203 13.67 25.15 -6.14
N SER A 204 13.33 26.43 -5.91
CA SER A 204 11.94 26.91 -5.97
C SER A 204 11.28 26.65 -7.32
N SER A 205 12.03 26.77 -8.44
CA SER A 205 11.55 26.49 -9.80
C SER A 205 11.34 25.00 -10.10
N GLY A 206 11.69 24.10 -9.18
CA GLY A 206 11.52 22.65 -9.34
C GLY A 206 12.63 21.97 -10.15
N SER A 207 13.74 22.66 -10.39
CA SER A 207 14.94 22.14 -11.05
C SER A 207 15.98 21.69 -10.02
N TYR A 208 16.73 20.64 -10.36
CA TYR A 208 17.86 20.24 -9.52
C TYR A 208 19.02 21.21 -9.69
N ASN A 209 19.51 21.79 -8.59
CA ASN A 209 20.56 22.82 -8.57
C ASN A 209 21.82 22.36 -7.81
N HIS A 210 22.18 21.08 -7.93
CA HIS A 210 23.40 20.51 -7.34
C HIS A 210 23.46 20.47 -5.80
N ARG A 211 22.32 20.55 -5.10
CA ARG A 211 22.30 20.49 -3.63
C ARG A 211 22.64 19.09 -3.10
N HIS A 212 21.65 18.20 -3.03
CA HIS A 212 21.88 16.84 -2.56
C HIS A 212 20.88 15.88 -3.13
N THR A 213 21.34 14.67 -3.37
CA THR A 213 20.53 13.52 -3.80
C THR A 213 20.84 12.34 -2.89
N ALA A 214 19.85 11.47 -2.71
CA ALA A 214 19.98 10.29 -1.90
C ALA A 214 19.01 9.20 -2.39
N ILE A 215 19.15 8.00 -1.81
CA ILE A 215 18.18 6.91 -1.98
C ILE A 215 17.42 6.75 -0.66
N PHE A 216 16.10 6.94 -0.70
CA PHE A 216 15.22 6.84 0.46
C PHE A 216 15.25 5.42 1.07
N ALA A 217 15.40 5.34 2.39
CA ALA A 217 15.58 4.10 3.13
C ALA A 217 14.51 3.84 4.22
N GLY A 218 13.45 4.65 4.24
CA GLY A 218 12.28 4.48 5.11
C GLY A 218 12.07 5.64 6.09
N TYR A 219 10.82 5.90 6.45
CA TYR A 219 10.46 6.87 7.49
C TYR A 219 10.83 6.33 8.87
N ASP A 220 11.17 7.24 9.79
CA ASP A 220 11.40 6.90 11.19
C ASP A 220 11.22 8.13 12.09
N LYS A 221 11.15 7.92 13.40
CA LYS A 221 11.11 8.97 14.41
C LYS A 221 12.23 8.74 15.43
N ARG A 222 13.16 9.68 15.54
CA ARG A 222 14.26 9.62 16.51
C ARG A 222 14.15 10.73 17.53
N ASN A 223 14.16 10.37 18.82
CA ASN A 223 14.06 11.32 19.93
C ASN A 223 12.89 12.30 19.78
N GLY A 224 11.73 11.79 19.32
CA GLY A 224 10.53 12.59 19.09
C GLY A 224 10.48 13.38 17.78
N VAL A 225 11.59 13.44 17.02
CA VAL A 225 11.68 14.17 15.75
C VAL A 225 11.38 13.25 14.57
N ASP A 226 10.37 13.62 13.78
CA ASP A 226 10.03 12.94 12.53
C ASP A 226 11.14 13.11 11.48
N GLY A 227 11.34 12.11 10.64
CA GLY A 227 12.31 12.17 9.55
C GLY A 227 12.34 10.90 8.74
N PHE A 228 13.46 10.66 8.07
CA PHE A 228 13.68 9.42 7.33
C PHE A 228 15.14 9.01 7.30
N TRP A 229 15.37 7.71 7.09
CA TRP A 229 16.66 7.19 6.73
C TRP A 229 16.91 7.33 5.23
N ALA A 230 18.14 7.63 4.84
CA ALA A 230 18.57 7.62 3.45
C ALA A 230 19.97 7.04 3.31
N TRP A 231 20.23 6.45 2.15
CA TRP A 231 21.59 6.19 1.69
C TRP A 231 22.07 7.39 0.89
N SER A 232 23.14 8.02 1.36
CA SER A 232 23.78 9.17 0.72
C SER A 232 25.27 8.93 0.56
N GLN A 233 25.85 9.62 -0.41
CA GLN A 233 27.29 9.84 -0.51
C GLN A 233 27.53 11.35 -0.39
N ASN A 234 28.73 11.77 0.04
CA ASN A 234 29.06 13.18 0.27
C ASN A 234 28.18 13.82 1.36
N PHE A 235 27.84 13.05 2.41
CA PHE A 235 27.08 13.47 3.57
C PHE A 235 27.71 12.88 4.84
N PRO A 236 28.60 13.60 5.55
CA PRO A 236 29.12 14.93 5.27
C PRO A 236 30.10 14.91 4.09
N THR A 237 30.50 16.10 3.66
CA THR A 237 31.37 16.29 2.50
C THR A 237 32.60 15.36 2.53
N GLY A 238 32.86 14.71 1.40
CA GLY A 238 33.98 13.79 1.18
C GLY A 238 33.77 12.35 1.63
N SER A 239 32.62 12.05 2.23
CA SER A 239 32.31 10.69 2.68
C SER A 239 31.87 9.76 1.55
N GLY A 240 32.29 8.50 1.63
CA GLY A 240 31.67 7.41 0.88
C GLY A 240 30.21 7.17 1.28
N VAL A 241 29.57 6.23 0.57
CA VAL A 241 28.17 5.86 0.76
C VAL A 241 27.91 5.44 2.21
N ARG A 242 26.81 5.88 2.79
CA ARG A 242 26.39 5.52 4.14
C ARG A 242 24.88 5.61 4.28
N LYS A 243 24.32 4.86 5.24
CA LYS A 243 22.95 5.05 5.71
C LYS A 243 22.95 6.01 6.91
N HIS A 244 22.11 7.04 6.88
CA HIS A 244 21.99 8.02 7.97
C HIS A 244 20.56 8.54 8.08
N PHE A 245 20.23 9.14 9.22
CA PHE A 245 18.89 9.68 9.51
C PHE A 245 18.88 11.18 9.26
N ILE A 246 17.92 11.65 8.47
CA ILE A 246 17.67 13.06 8.19
C ILE A 246 16.42 13.47 8.97
N PRO A 247 16.54 14.34 9.99
CA PRO A 247 15.40 14.84 10.76
C PRO A 247 14.67 15.96 10.00
N VAL A 248 13.39 16.16 10.32
CA VAL A 248 12.70 17.44 10.10
C VAL A 248 13.15 18.39 11.19
N ASN A 249 13.89 19.43 10.83
CA ASN A 249 14.44 20.38 11.81
C ASN A 249 14.25 21.84 11.43
N GLY A 250 13.66 22.14 10.26
CA GLY A 250 13.42 23.50 9.79
C GLY A 250 14.71 24.27 9.52
N SER A 251 15.85 23.57 9.41
CA SER A 251 17.14 24.16 9.16
C SER A 251 17.37 24.33 7.66
N ALA A 252 17.75 25.54 7.24
CA ALA A 252 18.22 25.78 5.89
C ALA A 252 19.59 25.11 5.59
N ALA A 253 20.18 24.37 6.55
CA ALA A 253 21.42 23.62 6.33
C ALA A 253 21.30 22.75 5.08
N TYR A 254 22.31 22.85 4.20
CA TYR A 254 22.20 22.56 2.77
C TYR A 254 21.63 21.18 2.38
N ASN A 255 21.66 20.19 3.26
CA ASN A 255 21.22 18.82 3.00
C ASN A 255 20.68 18.03 4.22
N ASN A 256 20.55 18.65 5.41
CA ASN A 256 20.17 17.94 6.66
C ASN A 256 18.78 18.34 7.18
N ASP A 257 17.82 18.58 6.28
CA ASP A 257 16.43 18.84 6.65
C ASP A 257 15.50 18.03 5.75
N ALA A 258 14.73 17.14 6.38
CA ALA A 258 13.95 16.13 5.69
C ALA A 258 12.81 16.72 4.85
N ASP A 259 12.24 17.86 5.26
CA ASP A 259 11.14 18.52 4.57
C ASP A 259 11.57 19.20 3.25
N GLN A 260 12.87 19.31 2.97
CA GLN A 260 13.39 19.85 1.72
C GLN A 260 13.46 18.80 0.60
N TYR A 261 13.38 17.52 0.94
CA TYR A 261 13.53 16.44 -0.02
C TYR A 261 12.22 16.14 -0.76
N HIS A 262 12.35 16.00 -2.07
CA HIS A 262 11.28 15.60 -2.96
C HIS A 262 11.72 14.36 -3.74
N VAL A 263 10.76 13.54 -4.15
CA VAL A 263 11.07 12.42 -5.03
C VAL A 263 11.54 12.91 -6.40
N ILE A 264 12.54 12.25 -6.98
CA ILE A 264 13.01 12.53 -8.33
C ILE A 264 12.10 11.80 -9.31
N LEU A 265 11.53 12.52 -10.27
CA LEU A 265 10.75 11.92 -11.35
C LEU A 265 11.62 11.74 -12.61
N PRO A 266 11.52 10.61 -13.32
CA PRO A 266 12.06 10.53 -14.68
C PRO A 266 11.28 11.47 -15.63
N LEU A 267 11.91 11.88 -16.74
CA LEU A 267 11.18 12.49 -17.85
C LEU A 267 10.25 11.48 -18.51
#